data_AF-A0A444RLA5-F1
#
_entry.id   AF-A0A444RLA5-F1
#
_cell.length_a   1.000
_cell.length_b   1.000
_cell.length_c   1.000
_cell.angle_alpha   90.00
_cell.angle_beta   90.00
_cell.angle_gamma   90.00
#
_symmetry.space_group_name_H-M   'P 1'
#
loop_
_entity.id
_entity.type
_entity.pdbx_description
1 polymer ?
#
loop_
_entity_poly.entity_id
_entity_poly.type
_entity_poly.pdbx_seq_one_letter_code
_entity_poly.pdbx_strand_id
1 'polypeptide(L)'
;MRLDAWLDSSPKGFTSDILARKRYVVIIIPLVFVVVSLVVGFSRLQLIELSHPVSQEVHQMPPRTSKLHYLVPSSFVSDAVCAGIISALVNRYPIPTLIGYKGENEFDAVDHLAKVRVINRFLKTLPAEDDDLVIVVDSFDVLAQLPIEVTLERYFEMSARSEQQLADQRGITVDELHDLGIRQSILYGTGKICFDANPNEPLCPFVPGSNSARQKFGVMTGGFSDPRYRDSRYLNSGTIMAPVGHLRKFMHAVQELVELTTSSFPST
;
A
#
# COMPACT_ATOMS: atom_id res chain seq x y z
N MET A 1 -40.50 93.47 62.06
CA MET A 1 -39.39 92.63 61.59
C MET A 1 -39.99 91.31 61.13
N ARG A 2 -39.65 90.88 59.91
CA ARG A 2 -40.03 89.65 59.18
C ARG A 2 -41.47 89.49 58.65
N LEU A 3 -41.53 89.48 57.31
CA LEU A 3 -42.55 88.86 56.47
C LEU A 3 -42.60 87.34 56.74
N ASP A 4 -43.72 86.69 56.37
CA ASP A 4 -43.78 85.56 55.43
C ASP A 4 -45.15 84.86 55.56
N ALA A 5 -46.01 84.99 54.54
CA ALA A 5 -47.11 84.06 54.29
C ALA A 5 -47.74 84.33 52.92
N TRP A 6 -47.26 83.66 51.88
CA TRP A 6 -48.04 83.41 50.66
C TRP A 6 -47.65 82.04 50.08
N LEU A 7 -48.70 81.33 49.64
CA LEU A 7 -48.74 80.22 48.68
C LEU A 7 -48.71 78.79 49.21
N ASP A 8 -49.92 78.36 49.60
CA ASP A 8 -50.42 77.00 49.39
C ASP A 8 -50.92 76.86 47.93
N SER A 9 -50.35 75.92 47.19
CA SER A 9 -51.07 74.87 46.45
C SER A 9 -50.18 74.22 45.39
N SER A 10 -49.86 72.94 45.57
CA SER A 10 -49.28 72.08 44.53
C SER A 10 -49.75 70.62 44.73
N PRO A 11 -50.11 69.88 43.67
CA PRO A 11 -50.89 68.66 43.78
C PRO A 11 -50.03 67.43 44.10
N LYS A 12 -50.42 66.70 45.15
CA LYS A 12 -49.89 65.37 45.50
C LYS A 12 -50.59 64.32 44.62
N GLY A 13 -49.95 63.84 43.55
CA GLY A 13 -50.57 62.74 42.78
C GLY A 13 -49.84 62.15 41.57
N PHE A 14 -48.74 62.71 41.08
CA PHE A 14 -48.17 62.26 39.80
C PHE A 14 -46.81 61.51 39.90
N THR A 15 -46.18 61.48 41.06
CA THR A 15 -44.78 61.01 41.20
C THR A 15 -44.62 59.57 41.70
N SER A 16 -45.66 58.93 42.27
CA SER A 16 -45.54 57.56 42.82
C SER A 16 -45.55 56.46 41.77
N ASP A 17 -46.34 56.60 40.69
CA ASP A 17 -46.49 55.55 39.68
C ASP A 17 -45.27 55.42 38.76
N ILE A 18 -44.57 56.52 38.49
CA ILE A 18 -43.35 56.51 37.66
C ILE A 18 -42.18 55.85 38.41
N LEU A 19 -42.10 56.01 39.74
CA LEU A 19 -41.05 55.42 40.55
C LEU A 19 -41.22 53.90 40.73
N ALA A 20 -42.45 53.43 40.91
CA ALA A 20 -42.76 52.00 41.01
C ALA A 20 -42.51 51.27 39.67
N ARG A 21 -42.88 51.88 38.54
CA ARG A 21 -42.65 51.33 37.20
C ARG A 21 -41.16 51.25 36.84
N LYS A 22 -40.35 52.23 37.25
CA LYS A 22 -38.88 52.18 37.10
C LYS A 22 -38.22 51.10 37.95
N ARG A 23 -38.67 50.88 39.20
CA ARG A 23 -38.14 49.80 40.06
C ARG A 23 -38.49 48.41 39.52
N TYR A 24 -39.69 48.24 38.96
CA TYR A 24 -40.10 46.98 38.32
C TYR A 24 -39.27 46.66 37.07
N VAL A 25 -38.98 47.67 36.22
CA VAL A 25 -38.15 47.48 35.02
C VAL A 25 -36.68 47.15 35.38
N VAL A 26 -36.13 47.79 36.42
CA VAL A 26 -34.76 47.53 36.89
C VAL A 26 -34.59 46.13 37.48
N ILE A 27 -35.65 45.50 38.00
CA ILE A 27 -35.59 44.15 38.58
C ILE A 27 -35.98 43.07 37.54
N ILE A 28 -36.96 43.33 36.68
CA ILE A 28 -37.43 42.35 35.70
C ILE A 28 -36.39 42.10 34.61
N ILE A 29 -35.72 43.13 34.10
CA ILE A 29 -34.72 42.97 33.02
C ILE A 29 -33.59 42.01 33.42
N PRO A 30 -32.89 42.18 34.57
CA PRO A 30 -31.83 41.25 34.95
C PRO A 30 -32.39 39.86 35.26
N LEU A 31 -33.60 39.75 35.81
CA LEU A 31 -34.22 38.45 36.10
C LEU A 31 -34.57 37.68 34.82
N VAL A 32 -35.10 38.36 33.80
CA VAL A 32 -35.32 37.78 32.47
C VAL A 32 -33.99 37.38 31.83
N PHE A 33 -32.94 38.21 31.96
CA PHE A 33 -31.62 37.88 31.42
C PHE A 33 -31.00 36.65 32.09
N VAL A 34 -31.16 36.50 33.41
CA VAL A 34 -30.73 35.31 34.17
C VAL A 34 -31.52 34.08 33.75
N VAL A 35 -32.85 34.18 33.63
CA VAL A 35 -33.70 33.05 33.21
C VAL A 35 -33.37 32.62 31.78
N VAL A 36 -33.19 33.57 30.85
CA VAL A 36 -32.79 33.26 29.47
C VAL A 36 -31.40 32.63 29.43
N SER A 37 -30.45 33.14 30.21
CA SER A 37 -29.10 32.56 30.30
C SER A 37 -29.12 31.14 30.88
N LEU A 38 -29.98 30.88 31.87
CA LEU A 38 -30.17 29.55 32.44
C LEU A 38 -30.81 28.60 31.43
N VAL A 39 -31.83 29.02 30.68
CA VAL A 39 -32.50 28.19 29.66
C VAL A 39 -31.55 27.88 28.49
N VAL A 40 -30.82 28.88 27.99
CA VAL A 40 -29.81 28.68 26.93
C VAL A 40 -28.65 27.81 27.43
N GLY A 41 -28.22 28.01 28.67
CA GLY A 41 -27.20 27.17 29.33
C GLY A 41 -27.64 25.72 29.50
N PHE A 42 -28.88 25.48 29.97
CA PHE A 42 -29.45 24.13 30.10
C PHE A 42 -29.61 23.44 28.75
N SER A 43 -30.03 24.19 27.72
CA SER A 43 -30.18 23.67 26.35
C SER A 43 -28.83 23.26 25.75
N ARG A 44 -27.77 24.04 26.02
CA ARG A 44 -26.38 23.71 25.68
C ARG A 44 -25.90 22.47 26.45
N LEU A 45 -26.24 22.34 27.73
CA LEU A 45 -25.87 21.19 28.56
C LEU A 45 -26.53 19.89 28.06
N GLN A 46 -27.83 19.93 27.73
CA GLN A 46 -28.54 18.78 27.16
C GLN A 46 -28.04 18.40 25.76
N LEU A 47 -27.66 19.38 24.93
CA LEU A 47 -26.99 19.11 23.65
C LEU A 47 -25.61 18.46 23.83
N ILE A 48 -24.88 18.78 24.90
CA ILE A 48 -23.60 18.14 25.21
C ILE A 48 -23.82 16.70 25.68
N GLU A 49 -24.80 16.43 26.55
CA GLU A 49 -25.14 15.05 27.00
C GLU A 49 -25.65 14.16 25.85
N LEU A 50 -26.44 14.71 24.91
CA LEU A 50 -26.87 13.98 23.69
C LEU A 50 -25.77 13.88 22.62
N SER A 51 -24.69 14.63 22.76
CA SER A 51 -23.51 14.55 21.89
C SER A 51 -22.39 13.70 22.46
N HIS A 52 -22.59 13.03 23.60
CA HIS A 52 -21.70 11.93 23.95
C HIS A 52 -21.76 10.93 22.81
N PRO A 53 -20.66 10.73 22.07
CA PRO A 53 -20.64 9.68 21.06
C PRO A 53 -20.93 8.40 21.82
N VAL A 54 -21.98 7.70 21.43
CA VAL A 54 -22.10 6.27 21.74
C VAL A 54 -20.78 5.69 21.26
N SER A 55 -19.91 5.36 22.21
CA SER A 55 -18.73 4.55 21.95
C SER A 55 -19.27 3.22 21.44
N GLN A 56 -19.50 3.14 20.13
CA GLN A 56 -19.40 1.87 19.46
C GLN A 56 -17.99 1.39 19.82
N GLU A 57 -17.91 0.36 20.65
CA GLU A 57 -16.82 -0.59 20.52
C GLU A 57 -16.91 -1.14 19.09
N VAL A 58 -16.42 -0.36 18.13
CA VAL A 58 -15.71 -0.94 17.01
C VAL A 58 -14.62 -1.70 17.72
N HIS A 59 -14.80 -3.01 17.83
CA HIS A 59 -13.71 -3.92 18.11
C HIS A 59 -12.71 -3.62 17.00
N GLN A 60 -11.81 -2.65 17.26
CA GLN A 60 -10.74 -2.28 16.36
C GLN A 60 -9.88 -3.53 16.38
N MET A 61 -10.16 -4.43 15.44
CA MET A 61 -9.27 -5.52 15.14
C MET A 61 -7.91 -4.85 15.01
N PRO A 62 -6.90 -5.27 15.79
CA PRO A 62 -5.61 -4.63 15.78
C PRO A 62 -5.20 -4.47 14.31
N PRO A 63 -4.66 -3.29 13.91
CA PRO A 63 -4.31 -3.05 12.53
C PRO A 63 -3.53 -4.25 12.01
N ARG A 64 -4.11 -4.94 11.02
CA ARG A 64 -3.51 -6.16 10.48
C ARG A 64 -2.24 -5.74 9.76
N THR A 65 -1.11 -6.25 10.24
CA THR A 65 0.19 -6.00 9.61
C THR A 65 0.43 -7.10 8.58
N SER A 66 0.45 -6.72 7.30
CA SER A 66 0.91 -7.59 6.21
C SER A 66 2.35 -8.07 6.49
N LYS A 67 2.60 -9.35 6.25
CA LYS A 67 3.88 -10.01 6.48
C LYS A 67 4.71 -10.05 5.22
N LEU A 68 6.00 -10.29 5.39
CA LEU A 68 6.92 -10.56 4.29
C LEU A 68 7.47 -11.98 4.39
N HIS A 69 7.47 -12.68 3.27
CA HIS A 69 8.09 -13.99 3.09
C HIS A 69 9.31 -13.87 2.16
N TYR A 70 10.40 -14.56 2.49
CA TYR A 70 11.59 -14.61 1.65
C TYR A 70 11.89 -16.06 1.28
N LEU A 71 11.72 -16.41 0.01
CA LEU A 71 11.81 -17.77 -0.49
C LEU A 71 13.05 -17.96 -1.34
N VAL A 72 13.75 -19.07 -1.10
CA VAL A 72 14.96 -19.46 -1.83
C VAL A 72 14.72 -20.85 -2.40
N PRO A 73 14.36 -20.99 -3.68
CA PRO A 73 14.21 -22.30 -4.31
C PRO A 73 15.58 -22.96 -4.52
N SER A 74 15.80 -24.14 -3.94
CA SER A 74 17.01 -24.92 -4.17
C SER A 74 16.84 -26.38 -3.76
N SER A 75 17.37 -27.32 -4.56
CA SER A 75 17.35 -28.76 -4.23
C SER A 75 18.48 -29.17 -3.29
N PHE A 76 19.55 -28.38 -3.19
CA PHE A 76 20.68 -28.64 -2.30
C PHE A 76 21.21 -27.35 -1.66
N VAL A 77 22.10 -27.48 -0.68
CA VAL A 77 22.75 -26.36 -0.01
C VAL A 77 24.22 -26.34 -0.44
N SER A 78 24.69 -25.16 -0.86
CA SER A 78 26.09 -24.90 -1.19
C SER A 78 26.56 -23.60 -0.52
N ASP A 79 27.86 -23.31 -0.59
CA ASP A 79 28.43 -22.07 -0.05
C ASP A 79 27.75 -20.82 -0.61
N ALA A 80 27.35 -20.85 -1.89
CA ALA A 80 26.62 -19.77 -2.53
C ALA A 80 25.21 -19.58 -1.93
N VAL A 81 24.49 -20.68 -1.69
CA VAL A 81 23.18 -20.64 -1.02
C VAL A 81 23.30 -20.06 0.39
N CYS A 82 24.32 -20.51 1.13
CA CYS A 82 24.63 -19.98 2.47
C CYS A 82 24.94 -18.48 2.42
N ALA A 83 25.75 -18.02 1.46
CA ALA A 83 26.07 -16.61 1.28
C ALA A 83 24.80 -15.77 1.00
N GLY A 84 23.91 -16.26 0.13
CA GLY A 84 22.62 -15.65 -0.15
C GLY A 84 21.76 -15.49 1.11
N ILE A 85 21.60 -16.57 1.88
CA ILE A 85 20.83 -16.57 3.14
C ILE A 85 21.42 -15.58 4.14
N ILE A 86 22.74 -15.63 4.37
CA ILE A 86 23.42 -14.73 5.32
C ILE A 86 23.27 -13.27 4.89
N SER A 87 23.40 -12.96 3.60
CA SER A 87 23.24 -11.60 3.10
C SER A 87 21.83 -11.04 3.37
N ALA A 88 20.79 -11.87 3.25
CA ALA A 88 19.41 -11.50 3.56
C ALA A 88 19.24 -11.24 5.07
N LEU A 89 19.76 -12.13 5.92
CA LEU A 89 19.69 -11.98 7.38
C LEU A 89 20.40 -10.71 7.88
N VAL A 90 21.61 -10.42 7.36
CA VAL A 90 22.35 -9.20 7.69
C VAL A 90 21.58 -7.94 7.28
N ASN A 91 20.83 -8.00 6.19
CA ASN A 91 19.96 -6.91 5.72
C ASN A 91 18.55 -6.93 6.32
N ARG A 92 18.34 -7.68 7.41
CA ARG A 92 17.09 -7.70 8.20
C ARG A 92 15.86 -8.22 7.45
N TYR A 93 16.07 -8.99 6.38
CA TYR A 93 14.97 -9.75 5.77
C TYR A 93 14.42 -10.79 6.78
N PRO A 94 13.15 -11.20 6.65
CA PRO A 94 12.62 -12.33 7.40
C PRO A 94 13.46 -13.57 7.13
N ILE A 95 13.45 -14.52 8.07
CA ILE A 95 14.24 -15.76 7.97
C ILE A 95 13.97 -16.42 6.61
N PRO A 96 14.98 -16.54 5.73
CA PRO A 96 14.81 -17.16 4.42
C PRO A 96 14.29 -18.59 4.54
N THR A 97 13.26 -18.91 3.75
CA THR A 97 12.71 -20.26 3.65
C THR A 97 13.28 -20.93 2.40
N LEU A 98 14.09 -21.97 2.61
CA LEU A 98 14.57 -22.83 1.54
C LEU A 98 13.41 -23.73 1.07
N ILE A 99 13.05 -23.65 -0.20
CA ILE A 99 11.95 -24.44 -0.78
C ILE A 99 12.48 -25.40 -1.84
N GLY A 100 11.88 -26.60 -1.94
CA GLY A 100 12.32 -27.63 -2.89
C GLY A 100 13.57 -28.41 -2.48
N TYR A 101 14.01 -28.30 -1.21
CA TYR A 101 15.16 -29.03 -0.69
C TYR A 101 14.98 -30.55 -0.85
N LYS A 102 16.00 -31.22 -1.38
CA LYS A 102 15.98 -32.65 -1.76
C LYS A 102 14.81 -33.01 -2.68
N GLY A 103 14.36 -32.08 -3.52
CA GLY A 103 13.41 -32.37 -4.58
C GLY A 103 13.97 -33.41 -5.55
N GLU A 104 13.15 -34.37 -5.92
CA GLU A 104 13.46 -35.42 -6.89
C GLU A 104 12.51 -35.30 -8.11
N ASN A 105 12.86 -35.95 -9.22
CA ASN A 105 12.07 -35.99 -10.46
C ASN A 105 11.74 -34.57 -10.97
N GLU A 106 10.47 -34.25 -11.20
CA GLU A 106 9.99 -32.95 -11.68
C GLU A 106 10.26 -31.77 -10.73
N PHE A 107 10.73 -32.05 -9.51
CA PHE A 107 11.12 -31.06 -8.51
C PHE A 107 12.64 -31.00 -8.29
N ASP A 108 13.42 -31.78 -9.05
CA ASP A 108 14.87 -31.66 -9.08
C ASP A 108 15.27 -30.38 -9.83
N ALA A 109 16.14 -29.57 -9.24
CA ALA A 109 16.60 -28.31 -9.82
C ALA A 109 17.38 -28.47 -11.14
N VAL A 110 17.75 -29.69 -11.53
CA VAL A 110 18.26 -30.00 -12.88
C VAL A 110 17.19 -29.74 -13.95
N ASP A 111 15.91 -29.96 -13.65
CA ASP A 111 14.82 -29.57 -14.53
C ASP A 111 14.61 -28.05 -14.42
N HIS A 112 14.80 -27.33 -15.53
CA HIS A 112 14.60 -25.88 -15.60
C HIS A 112 13.19 -25.43 -15.18
N LEU A 113 12.19 -26.32 -15.24
CA LEU A 113 10.81 -26.06 -14.80
C LEU A 113 10.58 -26.37 -13.32
N ALA A 114 11.49 -27.08 -12.65
CA ALA A 114 11.33 -27.42 -11.24
C ALA A 114 11.16 -26.17 -10.36
N LYS A 115 11.85 -25.07 -10.69
CA LYS A 115 11.69 -23.79 -9.98
C LYS A 115 10.23 -23.32 -9.99
N VAL A 116 9.57 -23.35 -11.16
CA VAL A 116 8.17 -22.95 -11.33
C VAL A 116 7.26 -23.86 -10.48
N ARG A 117 7.42 -25.17 -10.60
CA ARG A 117 6.60 -26.16 -9.86
C ARG A 117 6.78 -26.04 -8.35
N VAL A 118 8.02 -25.89 -7.88
CA VAL A 118 8.35 -25.74 -6.45
C VAL A 118 7.73 -24.47 -5.87
N ILE A 119 7.87 -23.33 -6.57
CA ILE A 119 7.27 -22.06 -6.14
C ILE A 119 5.74 -22.18 -6.10
N ASN A 120 5.11 -22.68 -7.17
CA ASN A 120 3.65 -22.80 -7.23
C ASN A 120 3.12 -23.73 -6.13
N ARG A 121 3.75 -24.89 -5.93
CA ARG A 121 3.39 -25.81 -4.84
C ARG A 121 3.51 -25.16 -3.48
N PHE A 122 4.61 -24.47 -3.20
CA PHE A 122 4.82 -23.82 -1.90
C PHE A 122 3.79 -22.71 -1.64
N LEU A 123 3.53 -21.85 -2.63
CA LEU A 123 2.56 -20.76 -2.51
C LEU A 123 1.13 -21.26 -2.24
N LYS A 124 0.73 -22.43 -2.78
CA LYS A 124 -0.56 -23.07 -2.48
C LYS A 124 -0.70 -23.50 -1.03
N THR A 125 0.41 -23.89 -0.38
CA THR A 125 0.42 -24.38 1.00
C THR A 125 0.81 -23.33 2.04
N LEU A 126 1.34 -22.19 1.61
CA LEU A 126 1.79 -21.12 2.49
C LEU A 126 0.59 -20.53 3.26
N PRO A 127 0.56 -20.59 4.60
CA PRO A 127 -0.50 -19.99 5.40
C PRO A 127 -0.29 -18.47 5.53
N ALA A 128 -0.43 -17.78 4.39
CA ALA A 128 -0.29 -16.34 4.24
C ALA A 128 -1.56 -15.73 3.68
N GLU A 129 -1.83 -14.50 4.11
CA GLU A 129 -2.90 -13.68 3.59
C GLU A 129 -2.56 -13.22 2.16
N ASP A 130 -3.57 -12.85 1.36
CA ASP A 130 -3.34 -12.49 -0.04
C ASP A 130 -2.58 -11.17 -0.20
N ASP A 131 -2.66 -10.28 0.79
CA ASP A 131 -1.95 -9.00 0.88
C ASP A 131 -0.58 -9.10 1.59
N ASP A 132 -0.19 -10.27 2.09
CA ASP A 132 1.20 -10.53 2.49
C ASP A 132 2.11 -10.40 1.26
N LEU A 133 3.34 -9.92 1.44
CA LEU A 133 4.35 -9.84 0.40
C LEU A 133 5.24 -11.08 0.39
N VAL A 134 5.70 -11.46 -0.79
CA VAL A 134 6.70 -12.51 -0.97
C VAL A 134 7.80 -12.03 -1.90
N ILE A 135 9.04 -12.31 -1.52
CA ILE A 135 10.22 -12.19 -2.36
C ILE A 135 10.72 -13.60 -2.65
N VAL A 136 10.93 -13.91 -3.92
CA VAL A 136 11.56 -15.15 -4.37
C VAL A 136 12.87 -14.80 -5.05
N VAL A 137 13.97 -15.42 -4.65
CA VAL A 137 15.30 -15.20 -5.24
C VAL A 137 15.96 -16.50 -5.68
N ASP A 138 16.78 -16.45 -6.73
CA ASP A 138 17.67 -17.54 -7.08
C ASP A 138 18.66 -17.84 -5.96
N SER A 139 19.01 -19.11 -5.81
CA SER A 139 19.79 -19.59 -4.67
C SER A 139 21.30 -19.51 -4.87
N PHE A 140 21.80 -19.41 -6.11
CA PHE A 140 23.22 -19.61 -6.40
C PHE A 140 23.99 -18.32 -6.74
N ASP A 141 23.31 -17.25 -7.13
CA ASP A 141 23.94 -16.05 -7.68
C ASP A 141 23.25 -14.74 -7.25
N VAL A 142 22.46 -14.78 -6.18
CA VAL A 142 21.80 -13.60 -5.61
C VAL A 142 22.28 -13.33 -4.19
N LEU A 143 22.68 -12.07 -3.95
CA LEU A 143 22.99 -11.53 -2.63
C LEU A 143 22.12 -10.31 -2.35
N ALA A 144 21.49 -10.26 -1.18
CA ALA A 144 20.80 -9.07 -0.71
C ALA A 144 21.84 -8.02 -0.27
N GLN A 145 21.77 -6.84 -0.87
CA GLN A 145 22.72 -5.74 -0.60
C GLN A 145 22.08 -4.54 0.11
N LEU A 146 20.75 -4.45 0.11
CA LEU A 146 20.00 -3.35 0.70
C LEU A 146 19.17 -3.85 1.88
N PRO A 147 19.04 -3.05 2.96
CA PRO A 147 18.11 -3.35 4.04
C PRO A 147 16.68 -3.51 3.54
N ILE A 148 15.91 -4.39 4.19
CA ILE A 148 14.55 -4.70 3.73
C ILE A 148 13.63 -3.48 3.66
N GLU A 149 13.80 -2.49 4.54
CA GLU A 149 12.93 -1.31 4.56
C GLU A 149 13.07 -0.50 3.27
N VAL A 150 14.29 -0.39 2.74
CA VAL A 150 14.56 0.28 1.45
C VAL A 150 13.96 -0.49 0.29
N THR A 151 14.02 -1.82 0.34
CA THR A 151 13.42 -2.68 -0.70
C THR A 151 11.88 -2.57 -0.69
N LEU A 152 11.25 -2.55 0.49
CA LEU A 152 9.80 -2.39 0.62
C LEU A 152 9.34 -1.02 0.12
N GLU A 153 10.01 0.05 0.55
CA GLU A 153 9.73 1.42 0.09
C GLU A 153 9.76 1.49 -1.45
N ARG A 154 10.83 0.97 -2.06
CA ARG A 154 10.99 0.95 -3.52
C ARG A 154 9.94 0.09 -4.22
N TYR A 155 9.55 -1.04 -3.64
CA TYR A 155 8.50 -1.89 -4.21
C TYR A 155 7.17 -1.13 -4.32
N PHE A 156 6.74 -0.48 -3.24
CA PHE A 156 5.48 0.26 -3.22
C PHE A 156 5.55 1.50 -4.13
N GLU A 157 6.67 2.24 -4.11
CA GLU A 157 6.86 3.39 -4.99
C GLU A 157 6.84 2.99 -6.48
N MET A 158 7.55 1.91 -6.84
CA MET A 158 7.59 1.42 -8.22
C MET A 158 6.23 0.91 -8.68
N SER A 159 5.52 0.15 -7.85
CA SER A 159 4.20 -0.38 -8.18
C SER A 159 3.20 0.75 -8.38
N ALA A 160 3.14 1.72 -7.46
CA ALA A 160 2.25 2.88 -7.57
C ALA A 160 2.56 3.72 -8.82
N ARG A 161 3.84 3.99 -9.09
CA ARG A 161 4.26 4.73 -10.29
C ARG A 161 3.85 3.99 -11.57
N SER A 162 4.03 2.68 -11.60
CA SER A 162 3.68 1.85 -12.75
C SER A 162 2.18 1.81 -13.01
N GLU A 163 1.36 1.68 -11.98
CA GLU A 163 -0.10 1.73 -12.13
C GLU A 163 -0.58 3.11 -12.59
N GLN A 164 0.00 4.19 -12.06
CA GLN A 164 -0.27 5.54 -12.56
C GLN A 164 0.07 5.66 -14.06
N GLN A 165 1.23 5.17 -14.49
CA GLN A 165 1.62 5.20 -15.89
C GLN A 165 0.65 4.41 -16.79
N LEU A 166 0.15 3.26 -16.32
CA LEU A 166 -0.83 2.47 -17.06
C LEU A 166 -2.21 3.15 -17.16
N ALA A 167 -2.60 3.87 -16.11
CA ALA A 167 -3.83 4.65 -16.06
C ALA A 167 -3.74 5.86 -17.03
N ASP A 168 -2.62 6.59 -16.98
CA ASP A 168 -2.33 7.73 -17.87
C ASP A 168 -2.37 7.31 -19.35
N GLN A 169 -1.76 6.17 -19.70
CA GLN A 169 -1.76 5.64 -21.07
C GLN A 169 -3.17 5.30 -21.59
N ARG A 170 -4.12 5.05 -20.68
CA ARG A 170 -5.51 4.70 -21.00
C ARG A 170 -6.47 5.88 -20.86
N GLY A 171 -6.01 7.02 -20.31
CA GLY A 171 -6.86 8.18 -20.05
C GLY A 171 -7.90 7.93 -18.96
N ILE A 172 -7.58 7.09 -17.97
CA ILE A 172 -8.45 6.74 -16.84
C ILE A 172 -7.72 6.98 -15.51
N THR A 173 -8.45 6.95 -14.40
CA THR A 173 -7.88 6.98 -13.05
C THR A 173 -7.32 5.61 -12.64
N VAL A 174 -6.48 5.58 -11.60
CA VAL A 174 -6.00 4.32 -11.02
C VAL A 174 -7.15 3.48 -10.45
N ASP A 175 -8.16 4.12 -9.85
CA ASP A 175 -9.34 3.43 -9.33
C ASP A 175 -10.15 2.77 -10.47
N GLU A 176 -10.34 3.45 -11.60
CA GLU A 176 -10.99 2.86 -12.78
C GLU A 176 -10.14 1.73 -13.40
N LEU A 177 -8.81 1.90 -13.46
CA LEU A 177 -7.90 0.81 -13.85
C LEU A 177 -8.10 -0.40 -12.93
N HIS A 178 -8.32 -0.11 -11.65
CA HIS A 178 -8.50 -1.11 -10.63
C HIS A 178 -9.83 -1.85 -10.73
N ASP A 179 -10.91 -1.14 -11.06
CA ASP A 179 -12.25 -1.68 -11.33
C ASP A 179 -12.27 -2.60 -12.55
N LEU A 180 -11.39 -2.35 -13.54
CA LEU A 180 -11.15 -3.24 -14.68
C LEU A 180 -10.35 -4.51 -14.31
N GLY A 181 -9.94 -4.66 -13.05
CA GLY A 181 -9.13 -5.78 -12.59
C GLY A 181 -7.67 -5.74 -13.06
N ILE A 182 -7.20 -4.61 -13.59
CA ILE A 182 -5.81 -4.46 -14.04
C ILE A 182 -4.97 -4.01 -12.82
N ARG A 183 -3.84 -4.69 -12.59
CA ARG A 183 -2.86 -4.37 -11.55
C ARG A 183 -1.44 -4.57 -12.08
N GLN A 184 -0.51 -3.73 -11.65
CA GLN A 184 0.92 -3.93 -11.89
C GLN A 184 1.66 -4.01 -10.55
N SER A 185 1.57 -5.19 -9.93
CA SER A 185 2.04 -5.46 -8.56
C SER A 185 3.02 -6.62 -8.47
N ILE A 186 3.30 -7.32 -9.58
CA ILE A 186 4.33 -8.36 -9.63
C ILE A 186 5.55 -7.76 -10.29
N LEU A 187 6.64 -7.60 -9.53
CA LEU A 187 7.91 -7.11 -10.03
C LEU A 187 8.86 -8.29 -10.25
N TYR A 188 9.39 -8.39 -11.46
CA TYR A 188 10.45 -9.33 -11.81
C TYR A 188 11.80 -8.62 -11.89
N GLY A 189 12.87 -9.39 -11.68
CA GLY A 189 14.20 -9.01 -12.11
C GLY A 189 14.19 -8.65 -13.60
N THR A 190 15.08 -7.75 -14.00
CA THR A 190 15.23 -7.39 -15.42
C THR A 190 16.62 -7.73 -15.91
N GLY A 191 16.70 -8.19 -17.16
CA GLY A 191 17.93 -8.42 -17.91
C GLY A 191 18.11 -7.45 -19.07
N LYS A 192 19.36 -7.31 -19.51
CA LYS A 192 19.77 -6.50 -20.68
C LYS A 192 19.68 -7.26 -22.01
N ILE A 193 19.55 -8.57 -21.94
CA ILE A 193 19.46 -9.48 -23.08
C ILE A 193 18.09 -10.15 -23.02
N CYS A 194 17.42 -10.23 -24.18
CA CYS A 194 16.26 -11.09 -24.31
C CYS A 194 16.78 -12.51 -24.57
N PHE A 195 16.61 -13.40 -23.60
CA PHE A 195 16.88 -14.83 -23.80
C PHE A 195 15.68 -15.42 -24.52
N ASP A 196 15.75 -15.40 -25.84
CA ASP A 196 14.78 -16.06 -26.70
C ASP A 196 15.25 -17.49 -26.97
N ALA A 197 14.47 -18.49 -26.56
CA ALA A 197 14.76 -19.89 -26.86
C ALA A 197 14.37 -20.24 -28.31
N ASN A 198 13.53 -19.43 -28.96
CA ASN A 198 13.02 -19.66 -30.30
C ASN A 198 13.03 -18.36 -31.11
N PRO A 199 13.92 -18.17 -32.10
CA PRO A 199 14.04 -16.93 -32.88
C PRO A 199 12.78 -16.49 -33.65
N ASN A 200 11.71 -17.30 -33.66
CA ASN A 200 10.40 -16.97 -34.19
C ASN A 200 9.42 -16.43 -33.13
N GLU A 201 9.78 -16.38 -31.85
CA GLU A 201 8.95 -15.76 -30.80
C GLU A 201 9.02 -14.23 -30.91
N PRO A 202 7.93 -13.56 -31.31
CA PRO A 202 7.97 -12.12 -31.56
C PRO A 202 7.95 -11.30 -30.26
N LEU A 203 8.17 -11.92 -29.09
CA LEU A 203 7.96 -11.29 -27.79
C LEU A 203 8.98 -10.18 -27.51
N CYS A 204 10.26 -10.39 -27.86
CA CYS A 204 11.33 -9.45 -27.53
C CYS A 204 11.15 -8.05 -28.18
N PRO A 205 10.76 -7.93 -29.47
CA PRO A 205 10.43 -6.63 -30.08
C PRO A 205 9.26 -5.90 -29.42
N PHE A 206 8.27 -6.61 -28.86
CA PHE A 206 7.09 -6.01 -28.25
C PHE A 206 7.28 -5.59 -26.78
N VAL A 207 8.40 -5.96 -26.14
CA VAL A 207 8.72 -5.48 -24.80
C VAL A 207 8.89 -3.95 -24.82
N PRO A 208 8.13 -3.20 -24.00
CA PRO A 208 8.22 -1.74 -23.94
C PRO A 208 9.64 -1.23 -23.68
N GLY A 209 9.89 0.05 -24.00
CA GLY A 209 11.13 0.71 -23.59
C GLY A 209 11.28 0.74 -22.07
N SER A 210 12.52 0.76 -21.57
CA SER A 210 12.76 0.97 -20.14
C SER A 210 12.40 2.39 -19.74
N ASN A 211 11.92 2.58 -18.50
CA ASN A 211 11.75 3.88 -17.88
C ASN A 211 13.07 4.47 -17.32
N SER A 212 14.22 3.87 -17.65
CA SER A 212 15.54 4.36 -17.26
C SER A 212 15.80 5.78 -17.77
N ALA A 213 16.61 6.54 -17.05
CA ALA A 213 17.04 7.86 -17.48
C ALA A 213 17.68 7.82 -18.87
N ARG A 214 17.36 8.82 -19.70
CA ARG A 214 18.06 9.03 -20.98
C ARG A 214 19.55 9.19 -20.72
N GLN A 215 20.38 8.58 -21.55
CA GLN A 215 21.84 8.65 -21.47
C GLN A 215 22.45 8.14 -20.14
N LYS A 216 21.85 7.15 -19.47
CA LYS A 216 22.37 6.60 -18.19
C LYS A 216 23.80 6.04 -18.26
N PHE A 217 24.27 5.70 -19.47
CA PHE A 217 25.64 5.28 -19.75
C PHE A 217 26.36 6.28 -20.69
N GLY A 218 25.95 7.55 -20.66
CA GLY A 218 26.45 8.58 -21.56
C GLY A 218 26.18 8.24 -23.04
N VAL A 219 27.16 8.53 -23.89
CA VAL A 219 27.11 8.28 -25.34
C VAL A 219 26.96 6.80 -25.71
N MET A 220 27.24 5.89 -24.78
CA MET A 220 27.12 4.45 -25.02
C MET A 220 25.72 3.90 -24.76
N THR A 221 24.81 4.72 -24.24
CA THR A 221 23.44 4.29 -23.89
C THR A 221 22.71 3.72 -25.11
N GLY A 222 22.15 2.53 -24.95
CA GLY A 222 21.52 1.79 -26.05
C GLY A 222 22.48 0.89 -26.83
N GLY A 223 23.75 0.81 -26.41
CA GLY A 223 24.85 0.11 -27.07
C GLY A 223 24.43 -1.18 -27.78
N PHE A 224 24.30 -1.11 -29.10
CA PHE A 224 23.88 -2.23 -29.94
C PHE A 224 24.90 -3.37 -29.95
N SER A 225 26.20 -3.05 -29.88
CA SER A 225 27.30 -4.01 -29.93
C SER A 225 27.73 -4.54 -28.56
N ASP A 226 27.47 -3.81 -27.47
CA ASP A 226 27.87 -4.18 -26.13
C ASP A 226 26.66 -4.17 -25.18
N PRO A 227 26.16 -5.37 -24.81
CA PRO A 227 25.01 -5.51 -23.93
C PRO A 227 25.14 -4.80 -22.59
N ARG A 228 26.35 -4.48 -22.12
CA ARG A 228 26.57 -3.78 -20.85
C ARG A 228 25.92 -2.40 -20.82
N TYR A 229 25.79 -1.74 -21.97
CA TYR A 229 25.20 -0.40 -22.09
C TYR A 229 23.75 -0.38 -22.57
N ARG A 230 23.11 -1.55 -22.66
CA ARG A 230 21.68 -1.67 -22.96
C ARG A 230 20.85 -1.46 -21.70
N ASP A 231 19.62 -1.01 -21.90
CA ASP A 231 18.65 -0.95 -20.83
C ASP A 231 18.26 -2.34 -20.35
N SER A 232 18.07 -2.45 -19.03
CA SER A 232 17.50 -3.65 -18.43
C SER A 232 15.99 -3.54 -18.55
N ARG A 233 15.39 -4.38 -19.39
CA ARG A 233 13.95 -4.33 -19.67
C ARG A 233 13.31 -5.69 -19.91
N TYR A 234 14.11 -6.70 -20.24
CA TYR A 234 13.60 -8.05 -20.47
C TYR A 234 13.39 -8.74 -19.14
N LEU A 235 12.37 -9.58 -19.05
CA LEU A 235 12.09 -10.33 -17.83
C LEU A 235 13.26 -11.26 -17.51
N ASN A 236 13.68 -11.27 -16.24
CA ASN A 236 14.58 -12.26 -15.68
C ASN A 236 13.84 -12.91 -14.49
N SER A 237 13.68 -14.22 -14.54
CA SER A 237 12.91 -15.00 -13.56
C SER A 237 13.68 -15.26 -12.27
N GLY A 238 14.90 -14.75 -12.12
CA GLY A 238 15.77 -15.00 -10.98
C GLY A 238 15.27 -14.35 -9.69
N THR A 239 14.58 -13.21 -9.80
CA THR A 239 14.02 -12.51 -8.64
C THR A 239 12.58 -12.09 -8.92
N ILE A 240 11.70 -12.29 -7.93
CA ILE A 240 10.28 -11.92 -7.98
C ILE A 240 9.91 -11.25 -6.67
N MET A 241 9.14 -10.17 -6.71
CA MET A 241 8.51 -9.57 -5.53
C MET A 241 7.05 -9.22 -5.84
N ALA A 242 6.12 -9.66 -5.00
CA ALA A 242 4.69 -9.53 -5.26
C ALA A 242 3.84 -9.76 -4.00
N PRO A 243 2.55 -9.37 -4.00
CA PRO A 243 1.57 -9.87 -3.05
C PRO A 243 1.36 -11.36 -3.28
N VAL A 244 1.22 -12.14 -2.20
CA VAL A 244 1.09 -13.59 -2.23
C VAL A 244 -0.11 -14.01 -3.08
N GLY A 245 -1.26 -13.33 -2.93
CA GLY A 245 -2.47 -13.65 -3.69
C GLY A 245 -2.29 -13.47 -5.20
N HIS A 246 -1.56 -12.44 -5.61
CA HIS A 246 -1.28 -12.18 -7.02
C HIS A 246 -0.27 -13.17 -7.58
N LEU A 247 0.79 -13.47 -6.82
CA LEU A 247 1.80 -14.44 -7.25
C LEU A 247 1.23 -15.86 -7.33
N ARG A 248 0.33 -16.26 -6.43
CA ARG A 248 -0.40 -17.54 -6.50
C ARG A 248 -1.15 -17.68 -7.83
N LYS A 249 -1.95 -16.67 -8.19
CA LYS A 249 -2.72 -16.67 -9.45
C LYS A 249 -1.79 -16.73 -10.67
N PHE A 250 -0.73 -15.91 -10.65
CA PHE A 250 0.24 -15.86 -11.74
C PHE A 250 0.99 -17.18 -11.92
N MET A 251 1.57 -17.74 -10.86
CA MET A 251 2.34 -18.98 -10.91
C MET A 251 1.47 -20.19 -11.28
N HIS A 252 0.20 -20.19 -10.88
CA HIS A 252 -0.76 -21.19 -11.34
C HIS A 252 -0.92 -21.13 -12.87
N ALA A 253 -1.20 -19.94 -13.42
CA ALA A 253 -1.37 -19.75 -14.86
C ALA A 253 -0.10 -20.08 -15.67
N VAL A 254 1.08 -19.73 -15.14
CA VAL A 254 2.37 -20.08 -15.77
C VAL A 254 2.54 -21.60 -15.82
N GLN A 255 2.28 -22.30 -14.72
CA GLN A 255 2.42 -23.76 -14.71
C GLN A 255 1.43 -24.43 -15.66
N GLU A 256 0.18 -23.97 -15.73
CA GLU A 256 -0.82 -24.47 -16.68
C GLU A 256 -0.37 -24.27 -18.14
N LEU A 257 0.18 -23.09 -18.46
CA LEU A 257 0.74 -22.82 -19.79
C LEU A 257 1.93 -23.74 -20.13
N VAL A 258 2.80 -24.01 -19.16
CA VAL A 258 3.92 -24.93 -19.33
C VAL A 258 3.44 -26.36 -19.56
N GLU A 259 2.44 -26.82 -18.83
CA GLU A 259 1.87 -28.18 -18.99
C GLU A 259 1.17 -28.33 -20.35
N LEU A 260 0.47 -27.30 -20.83
CA LEU A 260 -0.15 -27.29 -22.15
C LEU A 260 0.88 -27.30 -23.29
N THR A 261 2.00 -26.57 -23.15
CA THR A 261 3.05 -26.50 -24.18
C THR A 261 3.94 -27.75 -24.19
N THR A 262 4.23 -28.34 -23.04
CA THR A 262 5.02 -29.59 -22.95
C THR A 262 4.23 -30.83 -23.38
N SER A 263 2.91 -30.85 -23.18
CA SER A 263 2.04 -31.94 -23.69
C SER A 263 1.81 -31.87 -25.20
N SER A 264 1.97 -30.70 -25.83
CA SER A 264 1.82 -30.51 -27.28
C SER A 264 3.12 -30.72 -28.06
N PHE A 265 4.28 -30.75 -27.40
CA PHE A 265 5.58 -31.08 -27.99
C PHE A 265 6.35 -32.04 -27.07
N PRO A 266 6.09 -33.36 -27.14
CA PRO A 266 6.89 -34.32 -26.40
C PRO A 266 8.34 -34.24 -26.88
N SER A 267 9.26 -34.06 -25.94
CA SER A 267 10.69 -34.14 -26.19
C SER A 267 11.03 -35.50 -26.80
N THR A 268 11.40 -35.49 -28.08
CA THR A 268 12.01 -36.63 -28.80
C THR A 268 13.38 -36.96 -28.25
#